data_AF-C1DP01-F1
#
_entry.id   AF-C1DP01-F1
#
_cell.length_a   1.000
_cell.length_b   1.000
_cell.length_c   1.000
_cell.angle_alpha   90.00
_cell.angle_beta   90.00
_cell.angle_gamma   90.00
#
_symmetry.space_group_name_H-M   'P 1'
#
loop_
_entity.id
_entity.type
_entity.pdbx_description
1 polymer ?
#
loop_
_entity_poly.entity_id
_entity_poly.type
_entity_poly.pdbx_seq_one_letter_code
_entity_poly.pdbx_strand_id
1 'polypeptide(L)' 'MFPSLDNFKYKDKWWVIDIGGNNLRMIAFIEFRDNRLYVKHIVTHAEYDKLCRKYAKESD' A
#
# COMPACT_ATOMS: atom_id res chain seq x y z
N MET A 1 11.62 -10.32 7.30
CA MET A 1 11.76 -9.22 6.32
C MET A 1 10.76 -9.50 5.20
N PHE A 2 9.95 -8.53 4.78
CA PHE A 2 8.96 -8.70 3.70
C PHE A 2 9.60 -8.34 2.36
N PRO A 3 9.91 -9.30 1.47
CA PRO A 3 10.58 -9.01 0.20
C PRO A 3 9.71 -8.23 -0.79
N SER A 4 8.38 -8.30 -0.61
CA SER A 4 7.38 -7.62 -1.44
C SER A 4 7.05 -6.21 -0.98
N LEU A 5 7.72 -5.69 0.05
CA LEU A 5 7.48 -4.32 0.54
C LEU A 5 7.93 -3.31 -0.52
N ASP A 6 6.99 -2.52 -1.02
CA ASP A 6 7.26 -1.48 -2.01
C ASP A 6 6.66 -0.13 -1.59
N ASN A 7 7.22 0.97 -2.10
CA ASN A 7 6.72 2.32 -1.84
C ASN A 7 5.48 2.61 -2.68
N PHE A 8 4.46 3.21 -2.07
CA PHE A 8 3.28 3.64 -2.80
C PHE A 8 3.50 5.01 -3.44
N LYS A 9 3.63 5.03 -4.77
CA LYS A 9 4.09 6.22 -5.53
C LYS A 9 3.26 7.49 -5.35
N TYR A 10 1.98 7.37 -5.00
CA TYR A 10 1.04 8.51 -4.98
C TYR A 10 0.91 9.19 -3.61
N LYS A 11 1.41 8.58 -2.53
CA LYS A 11 1.35 9.13 -1.18
C LYS A 11 2.67 8.89 -0.47
N ASP A 12 3.25 9.97 0.05
CA ASP A 12 4.46 9.88 0.87
C ASP A 12 4.19 9.04 2.13
N LYS A 13 5.20 8.26 2.52
CA LYS A 13 5.15 7.31 3.64
C LYS A 13 3.99 6.31 3.56
N TRP A 14 3.60 5.89 2.37
CA TRP A 14 2.70 4.76 2.19
C TRP A 14 3.46 3.61 1.55
N TRP A 15 3.14 2.40 1.98
CA TRP A 15 3.77 1.17 1.53
C TRP A 15 2.72 0.14 1.12
N VAL A 16 3.12 -0.72 0.20
CA VAL A 16 2.32 -1.85 -0.29
C VAL A 16 3.04 -3.15 0.05
N ILE A 17 2.28 -4.13 0.52
CA ILE A 17 2.78 -5.46 0.87
C ILE A 17 1.85 -6.52 0.27
N ASP A 18 2.43 -7.48 -0.44
CA ASP A 18 1.73 -8.65 -0.93
C ASP A 18 1.45 -9.63 0.21
N ILE A 19 0.19 -10.00 0.40
CA ILE A 19 -0.24 -10.94 1.46
C ILE A 19 -1.19 -12.01 0.91
N GLY A 20 -1.48 -13.04 1.71
CA GLY A 20 -2.44 -14.09 1.35
C GLY A 20 -2.02 -14.93 0.14
N GLY A 21 -0.72 -15.24 0.02
CA GLY A 21 -0.18 -15.97 -1.13
C GLY A 21 -0.19 -15.15 -2.42
N ASN A 22 0.06 -13.84 -2.33
CA ASN A 22 0.08 -12.88 -3.44
C ASN A 22 -1.32 -12.52 -4.01
N ASN A 23 -2.41 -12.99 -3.41
CA ASN A 23 -3.77 -12.69 -3.88
C ASN A 23 -4.28 -11.32 -3.42
N LEU A 24 -3.67 -10.75 -2.37
CA LEU A 24 -4.08 -9.50 -1.75
C LEU A 24 -2.92 -8.50 -1.70
N ARG A 25 -3.28 -7.22 -1.67
CA ARG A 25 -2.39 -6.09 -1.46
C ARG A 25 -2.83 -5.35 -0.20
N MET A 26 -1.92 -5.22 0.75
CA MET A 26 -2.11 -4.37 1.91
C MET A 26 -1.42 -3.04 1.67
N ILE A 27 -2.17 -1.94 1.75
CA ILE A 27 -1.63 -0.59 1.74
C ILE A 27 -1.62 -0.08 3.18
N ALA A 28 -0.45 0.35 3.66
CA ALA A 28 -0.27 0.84 5.02
C ALA A 28 0.57 2.11 5.05
N PHE A 29 0.27 2.98 6.01
CA PHE A 29 1.15 4.07 6.41
C PHE A 29 2.05 3.58 7.54
N ILE A 30 3.37 3.66 7.37
CA ILE A 30 4.37 3.18 8.32
C ILE A 30 5.22 4.36 8.82
N GLU A 31 5.08 4.72 10.08
CA GLU A 31 5.98 5.69 10.71
C GLU A 31 7.11 4.91 11.38
N PHE A 32 8.24 4.79 10.67
CA PHE A 32 9.41 4.06 11.14
C PHE A 32 10.06 4.70 12.38
N ARG A 33 9.94 6.03 12.56
CA ARG A 33 10.51 6.70 13.74
C ARG A 33 9.86 6.24 15.04
N ASP A 34 8.54 6.08 15.01
CA ASP A 34 7.74 5.70 16.18
C ASP A 34 7.37 4.21 16.21
N ASN A 35 7.86 3.43 15.23
CA ASN A 35 7.52 2.03 15.02
C ASN A 35 6.00 1.77 14.95
N ARG A 36 5.27 2.64 14.23
CA ARG A 36 3.81 2.54 14.08
C ARG A 36 3.42 2.16 12.67
N LEU A 37 2.53 1.18 12.54
CA LEU A 37 1.96 0.74 11.27
C LEU A 37 0.44 0.92 11.31
N TYR A 38 -0.08 1.63 10.32
CA TYR A 38 -1.50 1.91 10.16
C TYR A 38 -1.98 1.30 8.85
N VAL A 39 -2.76 0.23 8.94
CA VAL A 39 -3.36 -0.41 7.76
C VAL A 39 -4.50 0.47 7.24
N LYS A 40 -4.43 0.84 5.97
CA LYS A 40 -5.46 1.65 5.30
C LYS A 40 -6.40 0.79 4.48
N HIS A 41 -5.83 -0.11 3.68
CA HIS A 41 -6.59 -0.98 2.78
C HIS A 41 -5.98 -2.38 2.76
N ILE A 42 -6.85 -3.38 2.77
CA ILE A 42 -6.51 -4.76 2.39
C ILE A 42 -7.47 -5.11 1.27
N VAL A 43 -6.95 -5.30 0.07
CA VAL A 43 -7.76 -5.41 -1.14
C VAL A 43 -7.18 -6.44 -2.10
N THR A 44 -7.99 -6.88 -3.05
CA THR A 44 -7.51 -7.73 -4.16
C THR A 44 -6.63 -6.94 -5.13
N HIS A 45 -5.90 -7.64 -6.01
CA HIS A 45 -5.09 -6.98 -7.05
C HIS A 45 -5.94 -6.05 -7.96
N ALA A 46 -7.13 -6.50 -8.36
CA ALA A 46 -8.01 -5.71 -9.22
C ALA A 46 -8.52 -4.43 -8.54
N GLU A 47 -8.76 -4.48 -7.23
CA GLU A 47 -9.15 -3.31 -6.44
C GLU A 47 -7.96 -2.39 -6.15
N TYR A 48 -6.77 -2.96 -5.92
CA TYR A 48 -5.53 -2.21 -5.81
C TYR A 48 -5.29 -1.36 -7.07
N ASP A 49 -5.47 -1.93 -8.27
CA ASP A 49 -5.32 -1.20 -9.53
C ASP A 49 -6.31 -0.02 -9.64
N LYS A 50 -7.55 -0.19 -9.13
CA LYS A 50 -8.54 0.89 -9.07
C LYS A 50 -8.11 1.99 -8.09
N LEU A 51 -7.59 1.61 -6.92
CA LEU A 51 -7.06 2.56 -5.94
C LEU A 51 -5.87 3.34 -6.50
N CYS A 52 -4.93 2.67 -7.19
CA CYS A 52 -3.82 3.34 -7.87
C CYS A 52 -4.31 4.40 -8.85
N ARG A 53 -5.28 4.07 -9.71
CA ARG A 53 -5.86 5.04 -10.66
C ARG A 53 -6.57 6.20 -9.95
N LYS A 54 -7.22 5.94 -8.82
CA LYS A 54 -7.87 6.97 -8.01
C LYS A 54 -6.84 7.92 -7.41
N TYR A 55 -5.83 7.39 -6.72
CA TYR A 55 -4.80 8.19 -6.08
C TYR A 55 -3.90 8.92 -7.09
N ALA A 56 -3.66 8.35 -8.26
CA ALA A 56 -2.96 9.03 -9.36
C ALA A 56 -3.65 10.35 -9.77
N LYS A 57 -4.98 10.35 -9.84
CA LYS A 57 -5.77 11.54 -10.18
C LYS A 57 -5.86 12.56 -9.04
N GLU A 58 -5.66 12.12 -7.79
CA GLU A 58 -5.67 12.99 -6.61
C GLU A 58 -4.28 13.60 -6.33
N SER A 59 -3.23 13.10 -6.99
CA SER A 59 -1.86 13.59 -6.86
C SER A 59 -1.46 14.61 -7.95
N ASP A 60 -2.30 14.79 -8.98
CA ASP A 60 -2.23 15.91 -9.93
C ASP A 60 -2.88 17.17 -9.32
#